data_AF-A0A7J4EE19-F1
#
_entry.id   AF-A0A7J4EE19-F1
#
_cell.length_a   1.000
_cell.length_b   1.000
_cell.length_c   1.000
_cell.angle_alpha   90.00
_cell.angle_beta   90.00
_cell.angle_gamma   90.00
#
_symmetry.space_group_name_H-M   'P 1'
#
loop_
_entity.id
_entity.type
_entity.pdbx_description
1 polymer ?
#
loop_
_entity_poly.entity_id
_entity_poly.type
_entity_poly.pdbx_seq_one_letter_code
_entity_poly.pdbx_strand_id
1 'polypeptide(L)'
;MLTETIVDRFNREIRFTRERWDYIVSKRPIMSEYKNQFIDTIKEPELIKTSVYDPEVVLYYKHFKNILGGKYMVTVIKMNTDRFVLTGYISDRIKEGDVIWRKD
;
A
#
# COMPACT_ATOMS: atom_id res chain seq x y z
N MET A 1 -7.96 -22.05 3.73
CA MET A 1 -8.25 -20.78 3.04
C MET A 1 -7.04 -20.45 2.20
N LEU A 2 -7.19 -20.20 0.90
CA LEU A 2 -6.06 -19.85 0.03
C LEU A 2 -5.50 -18.49 0.48
N THR A 3 -4.24 -18.45 0.88
CA THR A 3 -3.56 -17.19 1.20
C THR A 3 -3.24 -16.48 -0.10
N GLU A 4 -3.93 -15.38 -0.38
CA GLU A 4 -3.59 -14.52 -1.52
C GLU A 4 -2.36 -13.67 -1.14
N THR A 5 -1.33 -13.70 -2.00
CA THR A 5 -0.12 -12.89 -1.88
C THR A 5 0.04 -12.01 -3.11
N ILE A 6 0.69 -10.86 -2.92
CA ILE A 6 1.11 -9.94 -3.98
C ILE A 6 2.63 -9.85 -3.89
N VAL A 7 3.31 -10.05 -5.02
CA VAL A 7 4.76 -9.82 -5.10
C VAL A 7 5.00 -8.31 -5.23
N ASP A 8 5.81 -7.74 -4.35
CA ASP A 8 6.20 -6.33 -4.40
C ASP A 8 7.34 -6.06 -5.39
N ARG A 9 7.69 -4.78 -5.55
CA ARG A 9 8.83 -4.30 -6.37
C ARG A 9 10.15 -5.03 -6.12
N PHE A 10 10.39 -5.51 -4.91
CA PHE A 10 11.63 -6.18 -4.51
C PHE A 10 11.53 -7.70 -4.55
N ASN A 11 10.53 -8.22 -5.25
CA ASN A 11 10.25 -9.64 -5.37
C ASN A 11 9.95 -10.32 -4.01
N ARG A 12 9.31 -9.59 -3.08
CA ARG A 12 8.89 -10.12 -1.78
C ARG A 12 7.40 -10.43 -1.81
N GLU A 13 7.01 -11.57 -1.26
CA GLU A 13 5.61 -11.90 -1.07
C GLU A 13 4.99 -11.08 0.06
N ILE A 14 3.92 -10.37 -0.25
CA ILE A 14 3.11 -9.59 0.68
C ILE A 14 1.74 -10.24 0.80
N ARG A 15 1.40 -10.71 1.99
CA ARG A 15 0.09 -11.30 2.27
C ARG A 15 -1.01 -10.24 2.18
N PHE A 16 -2.00 -10.51 1.33
CA PHE A 16 -3.15 -9.65 1.10
C PHE A 16 -4.39 -10.48 0.87
N THR A 17 -5.18 -10.71 1.92
CA THR A 17 -6.37 -11.56 1.88
C THR A 17 -7.62 -10.78 1.53
N ARG A 18 -8.65 -11.50 1.04
CA ARG A 18 -10.00 -10.94 0.88
C ARG A 18 -10.54 -10.32 2.17
N GLU A 19 -10.41 -11.01 3.30
CA GLU A 19 -10.84 -10.48 4.61
C GLU A 19 -10.17 -9.14 4.93
N ARG A 20 -8.87 -9.01 4.65
CA ARG A 20 -8.14 -7.75 4.86
C ARG A 20 -8.66 -6.66 3.93
N TRP A 21 -8.96 -6.97 2.68
CA TRP A 21 -9.56 -6.03 1.74
C TRP A 21 -10.94 -5.57 2.19
N ASP A 22 -11.82 -6.51 2.56
CA ASP A 22 -13.17 -6.23 3.03
C ASP A 22 -13.13 -5.36 4.31
N TYR A 23 -12.18 -5.62 5.22
CA TYR A 23 -11.94 -4.75 6.37
C TYR A 23 -11.53 -3.33 5.97
N ILE A 24 -10.57 -3.16 5.04
CA ILE A 24 -10.16 -1.84 4.55
C ILE A 24 -11.34 -1.08 3.95
N VAL A 25 -12.13 -1.73 3.10
CA VAL A 25 -13.32 -1.14 2.48
C VAL A 25 -14.37 -0.78 3.53
N SER A 26 -14.60 -1.62 4.54
CA SER A 26 -15.55 -1.33 5.62
C SER A 26 -15.20 -0.04 6.40
N LYS A 27 -13.91 0.26 6.53
CA LYS A 27 -13.43 1.49 7.20
C LYS A 27 -13.30 2.67 6.25
N ARG A 28 -13.13 2.41 4.96
CA ARG A 28 -12.94 3.42 3.91
C ARG A 28 -13.68 2.98 2.63
N PRO A 29 -15.01 3.20 2.54
CA PRO A 29 -15.82 2.69 1.44
C PRO A 29 -15.31 3.07 0.05
N ILE A 30 -14.76 4.27 -0.09
CA ILE A 30 -14.16 4.78 -1.34
C ILE A 30 -13.06 3.86 -1.91
N MET A 31 -12.38 3.07 -1.07
CA MET A 31 -11.33 2.15 -1.52
C MET A 31 -11.87 1.04 -2.43
N SER A 32 -13.16 0.71 -2.34
CA SER A 32 -13.79 -0.32 -3.18
C SER A 32 -13.64 -0.07 -4.68
N GLU A 33 -13.55 1.20 -5.10
CA GLU A 33 -13.36 1.62 -6.49
C GLU A 33 -11.92 1.45 -7.00
N TYR A 34 -10.94 1.33 -6.10
CA TYR A 34 -9.51 1.49 -6.41
C TYR A 34 -8.66 0.26 -6.05
N LYS A 35 -9.24 -0.94 -6.03
CA LYS A 35 -8.51 -2.18 -5.72
C LYS A 35 -7.31 -2.41 -6.66
N ASN A 36 -7.48 -2.12 -7.94
CA ASN A 36 -6.40 -2.31 -8.93
C ASN A 36 -5.22 -1.38 -8.65
N GLN A 37 -5.49 -0.10 -8.37
CA GLN A 37 -4.48 0.90 -8.03
C GLN A 37 -3.79 0.57 -6.70
N PHE A 38 -4.53 0.01 -5.74
CA PHE A 38 -3.97 -0.48 -4.48
C PHE A 38 -2.93 -1.58 -4.72
N ILE A 39 -3.29 -2.59 -5.52
CA ILE A 39 -2.39 -3.71 -5.89
C ILE A 39 -1.19 -3.20 -6.70
N ASP A 40 -1.45 -2.32 -7.66
CA ASP A 40 -0.42 -1.71 -8.51
C ASP A 40 0.56 -0.85 -7.70
N THR A 41 0.12 -0.24 -6.60
CA THR A 41 1.00 0.50 -5.66
C THR A 41 1.97 -0.44 -4.93
N ILE A 42 1.60 -1.70 -4.69
CA ILE A 42 2.51 -2.70 -4.10
C ILE A 42 3.53 -3.18 -5.14
N LYS A 43 3.05 -3.50 -6.35
CA LYS A 43 3.87 -4.07 -7.44
C LYS A 43 4.84 -3.05 -8.02
N GLU A 44 4.33 -1.87 -8.35
CA GLU A 44 5.04 -0.84 -9.11
C GLU A 44 4.92 0.54 -8.42
N PRO A 45 5.36 0.70 -7.16
CA PRO A 45 5.38 1.98 -6.48
C PRO A 45 6.28 2.99 -7.19
N GLU A 46 6.07 4.26 -6.85
CA GLU A 46 6.94 5.38 -7.22
C GLU A 46 7.81 5.83 -6.06
N LEU A 47 7.35 5.60 -4.83
CA LEU A 47 8.06 5.96 -3.62
C LEU A 47 7.73 4.99 -2.49
N ILE A 48 8.74 4.61 -1.72
CA ILE A 48 8.61 3.74 -0.55
C ILE A 48 9.31 4.41 0.62
N LYS A 49 8.60 4.52 1.74
CA LYS A 49 9.10 5.19 2.96
C LYS A 49 8.90 4.36 4.21
N THR A 50 9.77 4.53 5.20
CA THR A 50 9.51 4.05 6.56
C THR A 50 8.38 4.85 7.21
N SER A 51 7.68 4.23 8.16
CA SER A 51 6.83 4.94 9.10
C SER A 51 7.67 5.55 10.21
N VAL A 52 7.36 6.78 10.61
CA VAL A 52 7.98 7.43 11.79
C VAL A 52 7.52 6.82 13.12
N TYR A 53 6.41 6.08 13.13
CA TYR A 53 5.79 5.54 14.35
C TYR A 53 6.13 4.09 14.63
N ASP A 54 6.48 3.32 13.60
CA ASP A 54 6.71 1.88 13.70
C ASP A 54 7.78 1.46 12.68
N PRO A 55 8.97 1.03 13.13
CA PRO A 55 10.09 0.75 12.24
C PRO A 55 9.84 -0.46 11.32
N GLU A 56 8.87 -1.32 11.65
CA GLU A 56 8.48 -2.43 10.78
C GLU A 56 7.34 -2.04 9.84
N VAL A 57 6.88 -0.79 9.82
CA VAL A 57 5.83 -0.34 8.90
C VAL A 57 6.43 0.46 7.76
N VAL A 58 6.07 0.06 6.54
CA VAL A 58 6.51 0.69 5.31
C VAL A 58 5.30 1.17 4.52
N LEU A 59 5.42 2.36 3.93
CA LEU A 59 4.39 3.02 3.15
C LEU A 59 4.83 3.06 1.68
N TYR A 60 4.02 2.45 0.83
CA TYR A 60 4.17 2.44 -0.63
C TYR A 60 3.26 3.51 -1.20
N TYR A 61 3.80 4.34 -2.09
CA TYR A 61 3.11 5.44 -2.72
C TYR A 61 3.16 5.30 -4.24
N LYS A 62 2.04 5.60 -4.88
CA LYS A 62 1.96 5.81 -6.33
C LYS A 62 0.93 6.87 -6.66
N HIS A 63 1.28 7.83 -7.50
CA HIS A 63 0.35 8.85 -7.97
C HIS A 63 -0.52 8.31 -9.11
N PHE A 64 -1.81 8.63 -9.06
CA PHE A 64 -2.75 8.28 -10.11
C PHE A 64 -3.59 9.48 -10.50
N LYS A 65 -3.52 9.88 -11.78
CA LYS A 65 -4.34 10.95 -12.35
C LYS A 65 -5.85 10.70 -12.22
N ASN A 66 -6.27 9.44 -12.27
CA ASN A 66 -7.68 9.04 -12.22
C ASN A 66 -8.23 8.80 -10.80
N ILE A 67 -7.41 8.92 -9.75
CA ILE A 67 -7.90 8.86 -8.37
C ILE A 67 -8.22 10.28 -7.91
N LEU A 68 -9.52 10.59 -7.78
CA LEU A 68 -10.02 11.81 -7.13
C LEU A 68 -9.30 13.11 -7.58
N GLY A 69 -9.08 13.26 -8.90
CA GLY A 69 -8.43 14.42 -9.47
C GLY A 69 -6.90 14.47 -9.30
N GLY A 70 -6.24 13.33 -9.17
CA GLY A 70 -4.78 13.24 -9.11
C GLY A 70 -4.24 13.10 -7.70
N LYS A 71 -4.46 11.94 -7.06
CA LYS A 71 -4.01 11.65 -5.70
C LYS A 71 -3.06 10.46 -5.64
N TYR A 72 -2.38 10.33 -4.51
CA TYR A 72 -1.60 9.14 -4.20
C TYR A 72 -2.52 8.04 -3.68
N MET A 73 -2.36 6.84 -4.21
CA MET A 73 -2.72 5.62 -3.49
C MET A 73 -1.56 5.29 -2.54
N VAL A 74 -1.90 4.97 -1.29
CA VAL A 74 -0.94 4.60 -0.26
C VAL A 74 -1.28 3.23 0.28
N THR A 75 -0.37 2.27 0.11
CA THR A 75 -0.48 0.93 0.70
C THR A 75 0.50 0.81 1.87
N VAL A 76 -0.02 0.42 3.04
CA VAL A 76 0.76 0.30 4.27
C VAL A 76 0.99 -1.16 4.58
N ILE A 77 2.25 -1.55 4.67
CA ILE A 77 2.67 -2.94 4.86
C ILE A 77 3.44 -3.05 6.17
N LYS A 78 3.09 -4.04 6.99
CA LYS A 78 3.89 -4.46 8.15
C LYS A 78 4.91 -5.49 7.66
N MET A 79 6.19 -5.14 7.76
CA MET A 79 7.36 -5.87 7.24
C MET A 79 7.97 -6.85 8.26
N ASN A 80 7.16 -7.37 9.18
CA ASN A 80 7.57 -8.46 10.06
C ASN A 80 7.66 -9.80 9.28
N THR A 81 7.87 -10.92 9.96
CA THR A 81 8.01 -12.26 9.35
C THR A 81 6.91 -12.59 8.34
N ASP A 82 5.66 -12.19 8.62
CA ASP A 82 4.49 -12.55 7.81
C ASP A 82 4.21 -11.60 6.64
N ARG A 83 4.88 -10.44 6.59
CA ARG A 83 4.75 -9.36 5.59
C ARG A 83 3.33 -9.19 5.07
N PHE A 84 2.53 -8.34 5.68
CA PHE A 84 1.12 -8.24 5.32
C PHE A 84 0.64 -6.81 5.14
N VAL A 85 -0.37 -6.66 4.30
CA VAL A 85 -1.09 -5.39 4.15
C VAL A 85 -1.78 -5.06 5.48
N LEU A 86 -1.32 -4.00 6.13
CA LEU A 86 -1.91 -3.48 7.35
C LEU A 86 -3.18 -2.68 7.02
N THR A 87 -3.07 -1.74 6.08
CA THR A 87 -4.14 -0.87 5.60
C THR A 87 -3.76 -0.19 4.28
N GLY A 88 -4.62 0.67 3.77
CA GLY A 88 -4.23 1.71 2.81
C GLY A 88 -5.31 2.76 2.64
N TYR A 89 -4.96 3.82 1.94
CA TYR A 89 -5.78 5.02 1.83
C TYR A 89 -5.33 5.87 0.65
N ILE A 90 -6.18 6.83 0.27
CA ILE A 90 -5.87 7.84 -0.72
C ILE A 90 -5.38 9.10 0.00
N SER A 91 -4.34 9.75 -0.51
CA SER A 91 -3.78 10.96 0.08
C SER A 91 -3.37 11.98 -0.97
N ASP A 92 -3.46 13.26 -0.62
CA ASP A 92 -2.88 14.39 -1.35
C ASP A 92 -1.40 14.64 -0.99
N ARG A 93 -0.88 13.97 0.05
CA ARG A 93 0.45 14.25 0.62
C ARG A 93 1.26 12.97 0.83
N ILE A 94 2.56 13.13 0.76
CA ILE A 94 3.53 12.11 1.16
C ILE A 94 3.85 12.33 2.65
N LYS A 95 3.80 11.27 3.45
CA LYS A 95 4.12 11.39 4.89
C LYS A 95 5.63 11.52 5.13
N GLU A 96 5.97 12.04 6.29
CA GLU A 96 7.34 12.02 6.82
C GLU A 96 7.85 10.57 7.02
N GLY A 97 9.16 10.43 7.20
CA GLY A 97 9.87 9.16 7.26
C GLY A 97 11.04 9.13 6.27
N ASP A 98 11.89 8.12 6.42
CA ASP A 98 13.05 7.94 5.56
C ASP A 98 12.64 7.34 4.22
N VAL A 99 13.34 7.74 3.16
CA VAL A 99 13.14 7.14 1.83
C VAL A 99 13.88 5.81 1.79
N ILE A 100 13.14 4.73 1.60
CA ILE A 100 13.70 3.40 1.35
C ILE A 100 14.07 3.29 -0.13
N TRP A 101 13.19 3.78 -1.00
CA TRP A 101 13.37 3.70 -2.44
C TRP A 101 12.49 4.73 -3.14
N ARG A 102 12.95 5.23 -4.28
CA ARG A 102 12.21 6.12 -5.18
C ARG A 102 12.46 5.68 -6.61
N LYS A 103 11.42 5.73 -7.43
CA LYS A 103 11.52 5.51 -8.87
C LYS A 103 12.25 6.70 -9.50
N ASP A 104 13.26 6.42 -10.30
CA ASP A 104 13.98 7.41 -11.11
C ASP A 104 13.11 7.99 -12.23
#